data_AF-A0A6P4FWA2-F1
#
_entry.id   AF-A0A6P4FWA2-F1
#
_cell.length_a   1.000
_cell.length_b   1.000
_cell.length_c   1.000
_cell.angle_alpha   90.00
_cell.angle_beta   90.00
_cell.angle_gamma   90.00
#
_symmetry.space_group_name_H-M   'P 1'
#
loop_
_entity.id
_entity.type
_entity.pdbx_description
1 polymer ?
#
loop_
_entity_poly.entity_id
_entity_poly.type
_entity_poly.pdbx_seq_one_letter_code
_entity_poly.pdbx_strand_id
1 'polypeptide(L)'
;MGDNIFDKNVFDLDTEPDFFSSPFGGIGSRHGLGSAFRPSFRSHSFNVHTPFKKEQKQDPPVEHDLYVTLEEIYHGCVKKMKISRRVVQADGSSRKEDKVLQISIKPGWKSGTKVTFQKEGDIAPGKIPADIVFIIRDKPHAMFKREGSDLRYTARLTLKQVSP
;
A
#
# COMPACT_ATOMS: atom_id res chain seq x y z
N MET A 1 -31.62 -18.99 22.13
CA MET A 1 -30.26 -19.21 22.65
C MET A 1 -29.40 -19.61 21.46
N GLY A 2 -28.82 -18.73 20.65
CA GLY A 2 -28.22 -17.45 20.99
C GLY A 2 -26.93 -17.71 21.75
N ASP A 3 -25.79 -17.73 21.04
CA ASP A 3 -24.54 -17.15 21.53
C ASP A 3 -23.57 -16.92 20.36
N ASN A 4 -23.08 -15.69 20.35
CA ASN A 4 -22.28 -15.05 19.33
C ASN A 4 -20.80 -15.37 19.57
N ILE A 5 -20.08 -15.69 18.49
CA ILE A 5 -18.61 -15.62 18.45
C ILE A 5 -18.26 -14.52 17.44
N PHE A 6 -18.37 -13.29 17.94
CA PHE A 6 -17.83 -12.10 17.30
C PHE A 6 -17.17 -11.27 18.40
N ASP A 7 -15.85 -11.36 18.44
CA ASP A 7 -14.95 -10.60 19.30
C ASP A 7 -13.53 -11.04 18.86
N LYS A 8 -12.53 -10.21 18.56
CA LYS A 8 -12.25 -8.82 18.83
C LYS A 8 -11.29 -8.33 17.75
N ASN A 9 -11.46 -7.10 17.28
CA ASN A 9 -10.39 -6.12 17.17
C ASN A 9 -11.07 -4.78 16.93
N VAL A 10 -11.39 -4.21 18.09
CA VAL A 10 -11.91 -2.88 18.34
C VAL A 10 -10.84 -1.86 17.92
N PHE A 11 -11.32 -0.85 17.21
CA PHE A 11 -10.81 0.50 17.11
C PHE A 11 -9.82 0.89 18.21
N ASP A 12 -8.58 1.19 17.83
CA ASP A 12 -7.80 2.17 18.56
C ASP A 12 -7.89 3.50 17.81
N LEU A 13 -8.48 4.45 18.52
CA LEU A 13 -8.62 5.87 18.23
C LEU A 13 -7.49 6.59 18.99
N ASP A 14 -7.07 7.73 18.46
CA ASP A 14 -6.09 8.70 18.99
C ASP A 14 -4.60 8.32 18.90
N THR A 15 -3.90 8.99 17.98
CA THR A 15 -2.75 9.86 18.30
C THR A 15 -2.43 10.73 17.07
N GLU A 16 -2.97 11.94 17.03
CA GLU A 16 -2.29 13.08 16.40
C GLU A 16 -1.33 13.68 17.45
N PRO A 17 -0.16 14.21 17.07
CA PRO A 17 -0.11 15.67 16.99
C PRO A 17 0.74 16.25 15.84
N ASP A 18 0.20 17.33 15.29
CA ASP A 18 0.79 18.33 14.43
C ASP A 18 1.96 19.13 15.09
N PHE A 19 2.90 19.55 14.22
CA PHE A 19 3.49 20.90 14.16
C PHE A 19 4.47 21.40 15.26
N PHE A 20 5.60 21.94 14.78
CA PHE A 20 6.53 22.89 15.45
C PHE A 20 7.60 22.36 16.43
N SER A 21 8.83 22.15 15.94
CA SER A 21 10.05 22.73 16.55
C SER A 21 11.31 22.43 15.71
N SER A 22 11.74 23.39 14.91
CA SER A 22 13.16 23.54 14.59
C SER A 22 13.91 23.87 15.88
N PRO A 23 15.14 23.36 16.07
CA PRO A 23 16.25 24.30 16.26
C PRO A 23 17.58 23.73 15.76
N PHE A 24 18.07 24.20 14.60
CA PHE A 24 19.52 24.22 14.40
C PHE A 24 19.94 25.47 13.63
N GLY A 25 20.03 26.57 14.38
CA GLY A 25 20.80 27.74 14.04
C GLY A 25 21.85 28.00 15.12
N GLY A 26 23.13 27.95 14.74
CA GLY A 26 24.18 28.84 15.24
C GLY A 26 25.00 28.45 16.48
N ILE A 27 26.25 28.93 16.48
CA ILE A 27 27.34 28.91 17.49
C ILE A 27 28.29 27.70 17.32
N GLY A 28 29.59 27.81 17.03
CA GLY A 28 30.52 28.92 17.06
C GLY A 28 31.78 28.56 17.86
N SER A 29 32.93 28.49 17.17
CA SER A 29 34.31 28.74 17.67
C SER A 29 34.99 27.73 18.62
N ARG A 30 36.18 27.22 18.23
CA ARG A 30 37.52 27.70 18.70
C ARG A 30 38.68 26.71 18.37
N HIS A 31 39.60 27.18 17.51
CA HIS A 31 41.09 27.04 17.47
C HIS A 31 41.82 25.73 17.87
N GLY A 32 42.86 25.37 17.10
CA GLY A 32 44.06 24.73 17.66
C GLY A 32 44.99 23.98 16.70
N LEU A 33 46.13 24.60 16.35
CA LEU A 33 47.33 23.98 15.77
C LEU A 33 48.01 23.01 16.76
N GLY A 34 48.63 21.92 16.29
CA GLY A 34 49.74 21.28 17.02
C GLY A 34 49.83 19.75 16.99
N SER A 35 50.89 19.26 16.36
CA SER A 35 51.83 18.22 16.83
C SER A 35 51.33 16.87 17.42
N ALA A 36 51.60 15.82 16.65
CA ALA A 36 52.35 14.61 17.01
C ALA A 36 51.83 13.57 18.04
N PHE A 37 52.08 12.31 17.66
CA PHE A 37 52.11 11.06 18.44
C PHE A 37 50.78 10.44 18.89
N ARG A 38 50.29 9.44 18.12
CA ARG A 38 49.76 8.17 18.67
C ARG A 38 50.15 6.98 17.77
N PRO A 39 50.52 5.82 18.36
CA PRO A 39 51.19 4.74 17.64
C PRO A 39 50.21 3.83 16.89
N SER A 40 50.72 3.28 15.79
CA SER A 40 50.13 2.23 14.97
C SER A 40 49.95 0.94 15.77
N PHE A 41 48.70 0.56 16.04
CA PHE A 41 48.33 -0.82 16.31
C PHE A 41 47.56 -1.33 15.10
N ARG A 42 48.24 -2.09 14.23
CA ARG A 42 47.60 -2.90 13.20
C ARG A 42 46.84 -4.04 13.88
N SER A 43 45.56 -3.83 14.18
CA SER A 43 44.66 -4.94 14.45
C SER A 43 44.47 -5.70 13.15
N HIS A 44 44.97 -6.94 13.12
CA HIS A 44 44.58 -7.90 12.10
C HIS A 44 43.11 -8.24 12.38
N SER A 45 42.20 -7.53 11.70
CA SER A 45 40.79 -7.88 11.68
C SER A 45 40.66 -9.22 10.98
N PHE A 46 40.43 -10.28 11.77
CA PHE A 46 39.96 -11.54 11.27
C PHE A 46 38.67 -11.29 10.48
N ASN A 47 38.74 -11.47 9.17
CA ASN A 47 37.56 -11.47 8.30
C ASN A 47 36.75 -12.72 8.62
N VAL A 48 35.88 -12.63 9.62
CA VAL A 48 34.77 -13.58 9.80
C VAL A 48 33.84 -13.37 8.61
N HIS A 49 33.97 -14.24 7.60
CA HIS A 49 32.94 -14.41 6.60
C HIS A 49 31.69 -14.94 7.30
N THR A 50 30.79 -14.04 7.69
CA THR A 50 29.39 -14.39 7.83
C THR A 50 28.92 -14.87 6.45
N PRO A 51 28.31 -16.06 6.33
CA PRO A 51 27.76 -16.50 5.06
C PRO A 51 26.62 -15.54 4.71
N PHE A 52 26.85 -14.69 3.71
CA PHE A 52 25.82 -13.82 3.16
C PHE A 52 24.67 -14.70 2.65
N LYS A 53 23.55 -14.66 3.38
CA LYS A 53 22.29 -15.27 2.95
C LYS A 53 21.91 -14.55 1.65
N LYS A 54 21.91 -15.27 0.53
CA LYS A 54 21.54 -14.73 -0.78
C LYS A 54 20.07 -14.30 -0.69
N GLU A 55 19.82 -13.01 -0.49
CA GLU A 55 18.46 -12.45 -0.44
C GLU A 55 17.80 -12.71 -1.80
N GLN A 56 16.73 -13.49 -1.78
CA GLN A 56 15.94 -13.74 -2.98
C GLN A 56 15.23 -12.44 -3.33
N LYS A 57 15.58 -11.85 -4.48
CA LYS A 57 15.01 -10.57 -4.94
C LYS A 57 13.56 -10.78 -5.38
N GLN A 58 12.63 -10.09 -4.73
CA GLN A 58 11.22 -10.00 -5.14
C GLN A 58 11.07 -8.89 -6.19
N ASP A 59 10.21 -9.11 -7.17
CA ASP A 59 9.80 -8.08 -8.13
C ASP A 59 8.98 -6.97 -7.46
N PRO A 60 8.93 -5.75 -8.05
CA PRO A 60 8.00 -4.73 -7.60
C PRO A 60 6.54 -5.22 -7.70
N PRO A 61 5.64 -4.74 -6.83
CA PRO A 61 4.22 -5.08 -6.89
C PRO A 61 3.57 -4.64 -8.21
N VAL A 62 2.62 -5.43 -8.70
CA VAL A 62 1.79 -5.11 -9.87
C VAL A 62 0.49 -4.47 -9.38
N GLU A 63 0.22 -3.23 -9.79
CA GLU A 63 -0.97 -2.49 -9.39
C GLU A 63 -2.09 -2.57 -10.45
N HIS A 64 -3.33 -2.74 -9.99
CA HIS A 64 -4.54 -2.75 -10.82
C HIS A 64 -5.61 -1.85 -10.21
N ASP A 65 -6.17 -0.94 -11.00
CA ASP A 65 -7.33 -0.16 -10.56
C ASP A 65 -8.60 -1.03 -10.60
N LEU A 66 -9.37 -0.98 -9.52
CA LEU A 66 -10.66 -1.63 -9.37
C LEU A 66 -11.75 -0.56 -9.21
N TYR A 67 -12.51 -0.32 -10.28
CA TYR A 67 -13.60 0.65 -10.26
C TYR A 67 -14.84 0.09 -9.55
N VAL A 68 -15.36 0.86 -8.60
CA VAL A 68 -16.50 0.50 -7.76
C VAL A 68 -17.53 1.61 -7.83
N THR A 69 -18.80 1.26 -8.01
CA THR A 69 -19.91 2.23 -8.04
C THR A 69 -20.20 2.79 -6.64
N LEU A 70 -20.90 3.93 -6.58
CA LEU A 70 -21.27 4.53 -5.30
C LEU A 70 -22.21 3.63 -4.50
N GLU A 71 -23.12 2.94 -5.19
CA GLU A 71 -24.07 1.99 -4.62
C GLU A 71 -23.37 0.77 -4.02
N GLU A 72 -22.35 0.25 -4.72
CA GLU A 72 -21.51 -0.85 -4.22
C GLU A 72 -20.68 -0.44 -3.01
N ILE A 73 -20.13 0.78 -3.00
CA ILE A 73 -19.43 1.34 -1.84
C ILE A 73 -20.39 1.52 -0.66
N TYR A 74 -21.63 1.94 -0.90
CA TYR A 74 -22.59 2.22 0.16
C TYR A 74 -23.04 0.93 0.87
N HIS A 75 -23.41 -0.10 0.11
CA HIS A 75 -23.88 -1.37 0.66
C HIS A 75 -22.74 -2.36 1.00
N GLY A 76 -21.55 -2.15 0.44
CA GLY A 76 -20.51 -3.16 0.37
C GLY A 76 -20.80 -4.20 -0.70
N CYS A 77 -19.76 -4.80 -1.28
CA CYS A 77 -19.92 -5.86 -2.28
C CYS A 77 -18.71 -6.79 -2.34
N VAL A 78 -18.86 -7.89 -3.07
CA VAL A 78 -17.74 -8.80 -3.36
C VAL A 78 -17.45 -8.75 -4.85
N LYS A 79 -16.23 -8.36 -5.22
CA LYS A 79 -15.75 -8.41 -6.61
C LYS A 79 -14.80 -9.58 -6.80
N LYS A 80 -15.01 -10.34 -7.87
CA LYS A 80 -14.14 -11.44 -8.29
C LYS A 80 -13.30 -10.97 -9.47
N MET A 81 -11.99 -10.90 -9.28
CA MET A 81 -11.03 -10.44 -10.27
C MET A 81 -10.21 -11.61 -10.78
N LYS A 82 -10.22 -11.83 -12.09
CA LYS A 82 -9.39 -12.85 -12.73
C LYS A 82 -8.02 -12.24 -13.04
N ILE A 83 -6.96 -12.89 -12.55
CA ILE A 83 -5.58 -12.61 -12.94
C ILE A 83 -5.05 -13.77 -13.78
N SER A 84 -4.14 -13.47 -14.69
CA SER A 84 -3.39 -14.47 -15.46
C SER A 84 -1.92 -14.34 -15.07
N ARG A 85 -1.34 -15.38 -14.49
CA ARG A 85 0.09 -15.44 -14.16
C ARG A 85 0.83 -16.39 -15.10
N ARG A 86 2.07 -16.07 -15.42
CA ARG A 86 2.99 -16.98 -16.10
C ARG A 86 3.72 -17.85 -15.07
N VAL A 87 3.78 -19.15 -15.32
CA VAL A 87 4.54 -20.11 -14.53
C VAL A 87 5.63 -20.70 -15.41
N VAL A 88 6.89 -20.42 -15.08
CA VAL A 88 8.07 -20.98 -15.73
C VAL A 88 8.56 -22.20 -14.92
N GLN A 89 8.70 -23.33 -15.59
CA GLN A 89 9.18 -24.58 -14.99
C GLN A 89 10.71 -24.69 -15.07
N ALA A 90 11.28 -25.66 -14.36
CA ALA A 90 12.72 -25.89 -14.33
C ALA A 90 13.29 -26.37 -15.68
N ASP A 91 12.45 -26.97 -16.54
CA ASP A 91 12.80 -27.38 -17.91
C ASP A 91 12.85 -26.21 -18.91
N GLY A 92 12.57 -24.99 -18.44
CA GLY A 92 12.50 -23.79 -19.28
C GLY A 92 11.17 -23.58 -20.00
N SER A 93 10.22 -24.52 -19.89
CA SER A 93 8.87 -24.34 -20.43
C SER A 93 8.09 -23.31 -19.62
N SER A 94 7.14 -22.62 -20.27
CA SER A 94 6.26 -21.67 -19.60
C SER A 94 4.80 -21.94 -19.91
N ARG A 95 3.94 -21.80 -18.90
CA ARG A 95 2.48 -21.92 -19.02
C ARG A 95 1.79 -20.68 -18.45
N LYS A 96 0.60 -20.35 -18.94
CA LYS A 96 -0.27 -19.35 -18.32
C LYS A 96 -1.27 -20.06 -17.42
N GLU A 97 -1.49 -19.52 -16.24
CA GLU A 97 -2.44 -20.02 -15.26
C GLU A 97 -3.35 -18.88 -14.83
N ASP A 98 -4.65 -19.12 -14.88
CA ASP A 98 -5.65 -18.15 -14.45
C ASP A 98 -6.06 -18.41 -13.00
N LYS A 99 -6.17 -17.35 -12.21
CA LYS A 99 -6.64 -17.42 -10.83
C LYS A 99 -7.67 -16.33 -10.56
N VAL A 100 -8.72 -16.68 -9.82
CA VAL A 100 -9.75 -15.73 -9.40
C VAL A 100 -9.45 -15.29 -7.96
N LEU A 101 -9.25 -13.99 -7.78
CA LEU A 101 -9.06 -13.33 -6.50
C LEU A 101 -10.36 -12.66 -6.09
N GLN A 102 -10.78 -12.88 -4.84
CA GLN A 102 -12.03 -12.34 -4.30
C GLN A 102 -11.72 -11.17 -3.37
N ILE A 103 -12.32 -10.01 -3.64
CA ILE A 103 -12.16 -8.78 -2.86
C ILE A 103 -13.50 -8.44 -2.23
N SER A 104 -13.56 -8.44 -0.90
CA SER A 104 -14.72 -7.99 -0.12
C SER A 104 -14.60 -6.51 0.18
N ILE A 105 -15.26 -5.68 -0.63
CA ILE A 105 -15.33 -4.23 -0.46
C ILE A 105 -16.28 -3.93 0.69
N LYS A 106 -15.76 -3.31 1.75
CA LYS A 106 -16.58 -2.93 2.90
C LYS A 106 -17.30 -1.60 2.66
N PRO A 107 -18.48 -1.40 3.27
CA PRO A 107 -19.19 -0.12 3.24
C PRO A 107 -18.28 1.06 3.59
N GLY A 108 -18.36 2.14 2.81
CA GLY A 108 -17.66 3.40 3.08
C GLY A 108 -16.17 3.43 2.75
N TRP A 109 -15.59 2.36 2.17
CA TRP A 109 -14.20 2.38 1.68
C TRP A 109 -13.93 3.57 0.77
N LYS A 110 -12.80 4.24 0.98
CA LYS A 110 -12.42 5.45 0.24
C LYS A 110 -11.69 5.07 -1.06
N SER A 111 -11.80 5.94 -2.07
CA SER A 111 -10.94 5.84 -3.25
C SER A 111 -9.47 5.90 -2.82
N GLY A 112 -8.65 5.02 -3.38
CA GLY A 112 -7.23 4.84 -3.03
C GLY A 112 -6.95 3.72 -2.04
N THR A 113 -7.96 3.09 -1.40
CA THR A 113 -7.73 1.90 -0.56
C THR A 113 -7.04 0.80 -1.36
N LYS A 114 -5.95 0.24 -0.82
CA LYS A 114 -5.15 -0.82 -1.45
C LYS A 114 -5.48 -2.18 -0.84
N VAL A 115 -5.67 -3.19 -1.69
CA VAL A 115 -5.87 -4.59 -1.31
C VAL A 115 -4.75 -5.42 -1.93
N THR A 116 -3.87 -5.96 -1.09
CA THR A 116 -2.68 -6.69 -1.53
C THR A 116 -2.88 -8.20 -1.44
N PHE A 117 -2.61 -8.90 -2.54
CA PHE A 117 -2.50 -10.34 -2.59
C PHE A 117 -1.03 -10.72 -2.78
N GLN A 118 -0.44 -11.29 -1.73
CA GLN A 118 0.99 -11.57 -1.69
C GLN A 118 1.35 -12.72 -2.63
N LYS A 119 2.45 -12.54 -3.38
CA LYS A 119 3.05 -13.59 -4.24
C LYS A 119 2.08 -14.19 -5.28
N GLU A 120 1.12 -13.41 -5.77
CA GLU A 120 0.18 -13.84 -6.81
C GLU A 120 0.63 -13.50 -8.24
N GLY A 121 1.79 -12.85 -8.41
CA GLY A 121 2.38 -12.56 -9.71
C GLY A 121 2.99 -13.75 -10.42
N ASP A 122 3.83 -13.46 -11.41
CA ASP A 122 4.52 -14.49 -12.21
C ASP A 122 5.50 -15.32 -11.37
N ILE A 123 5.56 -16.62 -11.68
CA ILE A 123 6.35 -17.61 -10.97
C ILE A 123 7.51 -18.03 -11.86
N ALA A 124 8.73 -17.91 -11.34
CA ALA A 124 9.96 -18.38 -11.99
C ALA A 124 10.88 -19.08 -10.97
N PRO A 125 11.69 -20.06 -11.40
CA PRO A 125 12.63 -20.75 -10.51
C PRO A 125 13.62 -19.76 -9.88
N GLY A 126 13.80 -19.83 -8.57
CA GLY A 126 14.74 -18.99 -7.83
C GLY A 126 14.30 -17.54 -7.62
N LYS A 127 13.04 -17.19 -7.92
CA LYS A 127 12.48 -15.84 -7.77
C LYS A 127 11.22 -15.85 -6.89
N ILE A 128 11.09 -14.85 -6.02
CA ILE A 128 9.85 -14.64 -5.26
C ILE A 128 8.84 -13.92 -6.17
N PRO A 129 7.60 -14.43 -6.33
CA PRO A 129 6.60 -13.78 -7.16
C PRO A 129 6.25 -12.37 -6.65
N ALA A 130 5.90 -11.49 -7.58
CA ALA A 130 5.41 -10.15 -7.25
C ALA A 130 4.08 -10.22 -6.47
N ASP A 131 3.84 -9.20 -5.67
CA ASP A 131 2.53 -8.99 -5.07
C ASP A 131 1.58 -8.35 -6.09
N ILE A 132 0.29 -8.70 -6.02
CA ILE A 132 -0.76 -8.06 -6.82
C ILE A 132 -1.54 -7.11 -5.92
N VAL A 133 -1.61 -5.84 -6.28
CA VAL A 133 -2.26 -4.79 -5.49
C VAL A 133 -3.45 -4.25 -6.27
N PHE A 134 -4.65 -4.38 -5.72
CA PHE A 134 -5.83 -3.72 -6.25
C PHE A 134 -6.05 -2.38 -5.56
N ILE A 135 -6.20 -1.31 -6.34
CA ILE A 135 -6.48 0.04 -5.85
C ILE A 135 -7.95 0.35 -6.11
N ILE A 136 -8.72 0.57 -5.06
CA ILE A 136 -10.14 0.93 -5.19
C ILE A 136 -10.25 2.32 -5.81
N ARG A 137 -11.05 2.45 -6.85
CA ARG A 137 -11.37 3.73 -7.50
C ARG A 137 -12.87 3.92 -7.55
N ASP A 138 -13.33 5.13 -7.28
CA ASP A 138 -14.74 5.47 -7.50
C ASP A 138 -15.01 5.47 -9.01
N LYS A 139 -16.02 4.71 -9.44
CA LYS A 139 -16.53 4.78 -10.80
C LYS A 139 -17.29 6.10 -10.97
N PRO A 140 -17.07 6.87 -12.05
CA PRO A 140 -17.84 8.06 -12.32
C PRO A 140 -19.35 7.77 -12.33
N HIS A 141 -20.11 8.56 -11.56
CA HIS A 141 -21.56 8.44 -11.46
C HIS A 141 -22.24 9.58 -12.23
N ALA A 142 -23.41 9.32 -12.80
CA ALA A 142 -24.06 10.24 -13.74
C ALA A 142 -24.51 11.57 -13.09
N MET A 143 -24.90 11.51 -11.82
CA MET A 143 -25.44 12.68 -11.09
C MET A 143 -24.54 13.14 -9.95
N PHE A 144 -23.81 12.23 -9.33
CA PHE A 144 -23.12 12.47 -8.07
C PHE A 144 -21.62 12.39 -8.27
N LYS A 145 -20.89 13.26 -7.58
CA LYS A 145 -19.45 13.16 -7.41
C LYS A 145 -19.15 12.89 -5.95
N ARG A 146 -18.46 11.79 -5.67
CA ARG A 146 -18.03 11.47 -4.31
C ARG A 146 -16.78 12.25 -3.95
N GLU A 147 -16.78 12.85 -2.77
CA GLU A 147 -15.63 13.54 -2.20
C GLU A 147 -15.45 13.07 -0.75
N GLY A 148 -14.54 12.10 -0.56
CA GLY A 148 -14.36 11.45 0.73
C GLY A 148 -15.60 10.65 1.14
N SER A 149 -16.26 11.11 2.20
CA SER A 149 -17.49 10.51 2.73
C SER A 149 -18.76 11.15 2.17
N ASP A 150 -18.63 12.26 1.43
CA ASP A 150 -19.78 13.06 0.97
C ASP A 150 -20.08 12.82 -0.51
N LEU A 151 -21.34 13.08 -0.89
CA LEU A 151 -21.79 13.11 -2.29
C LEU A 151 -22.17 14.54 -2.67
N ARG A 152 -21.55 15.05 -3.74
CA ARG A 152 -21.88 16.34 -4.34
C ARG A 152 -22.78 16.16 -5.55
N TYR A 153 -23.86 16.93 -5.61
CA TYR A 153 -24.78 17.03 -6.73
C TYR A 153 -24.84 18.48 -7.21
N THR A 154 -24.73 18.71 -8.53
CA THR A 154 -24.89 20.05 -9.11
C THR A 154 -26.26 20.18 -9.75
N ALA A 155 -27.19 20.79 -9.01
CA ALA A 155 -28.53 21.10 -9.50
C ALA A 155 -28.51 22.31 -10.44
N ARG A 156 -29.14 22.19 -11.61
CA ARG A 156 -29.41 23.35 -12.47
C ARG A 156 -30.80 23.86 -12.16
N LEU A 157 -30.87 25.08 -11.65
CA LEU A 157 -32.14 25.73 -11.28
C LEU A 157 -32.39 26.92 -12.20
N THR A 158 -33.65 27.10 -12.57
CA THR A 158 -34.12 28.32 -13.25
C THR A 158 -34.40 29.42 -12.23
N LEU A 159 -34.32 30.69 -12.64
CA LEU A 159 -34.59 31.83 -11.76
C LEU A 159 -35.99 31.73 -11.09
N LYS A 160 -36.99 31.26 -11.85
CA LYS A 160 -38.36 31.04 -11.35
C LYS A 160 -38.42 30.05 -10.18
N GLN A 161 -37.55 29.04 -10.15
CA GLN A 161 -37.54 28.02 -9.09
C GLN A 161 -36.88 28.50 -7.80
N VAL A 162 -36.03 29.53 -7.88
CA VAL A 162 -35.29 30.08 -6.73
C VAL A 162 -35.83 31.43 -6.25
N SER A 163 -36.75 32.04 -7.00
CA SER A 163 -37.42 33.27 -6.59
C SER A 163 -38.44 32.98 -5.48
N PRO A 164 -38.45 33.76 -4.38
CA PRO A 164 -39.43 33.65 -3.31
C PRO A 164 -40.85 34.07 -3.74
#